data_AF-A0A3A4WLU7-F1
#
_entry.id   AF-A0A3A4WLU7-F1
#
_cell.length_a   1.000
_cell.length_b   1.000
_cell.length_c   1.000
_cell.angle_alpha   90.00
_cell.angle_beta   90.00
_cell.angle_gamma   90.00
#
_symmetry.space_group_name_H-M   'P 1'
#
loop_
_entity.id
_entity.type
_entity.pdbx_description
1 polymer ?
#
loop_
_entity_poly.entity_id
_entity_poly.type
_entity_poly.pdbx_seq_one_letter_code
_entity_poly.pdbx_strand_id
1 'polypeptide(L)'
;MDRLNQLNGSDTAQIEYLNRQIRHYDDIARRLKSGEFRTRRFYQNRLAEIYRFRIPPGRRVIEAGCGQGDLIATLQPSLGVGVDLSREMIQIARERHPEIHFIHSGIEEFTTREKFDFIILSDLVNDLWDVQAVFHLLIRLTHPRTRLILNFYSRIWELPLSLAQRLGIAMPTPPQNWLTVEDVRNLLDLEDFETLGAQSEVLCPLWVPLFSSLANRILVKIWPISALALTNFVVARPKPKMPAEDRDVTVSVIIPARNEAGNISQIIHRIPAMGSLTELIFVEGNSRDDTFETIQRLLSSSDKKDCKLLHQMGKGKGDAVRLGFKHASGEILMILDADLSVSPEELPRFLRALCTGAGDFVNGVRLVYPMQEEAMRFINFLGNKFFSLAFSWLLGHSIKDTLCGTKVLWKDDYDRIEANRSYFGEFDPFGDFDLIFGAVKLNLKIVDLPVRYRSRIYGSTNIQRWRHGWMLLKMACFAASKIKFR
;
A
#
# COMPACT_ATOMS: atom_id res chain seq x y z
N MET A 1 -40.18 -26.52 23.19
CA MET A 1 -40.03 -25.41 24.16
C MET A 1 -38.77 -25.54 25.03
N ASP A 2 -38.02 -26.64 25.00
CA ASP A 2 -36.86 -26.86 25.91
C ASP A 2 -35.46 -26.75 25.29
N ARG A 3 -35.27 -25.94 24.24
CA ARG A 3 -33.92 -25.55 23.76
C ARG A 3 -33.64 -24.04 23.82
N LEU A 4 -34.56 -23.28 24.41
CA LEU A 4 -34.46 -21.82 24.55
C LEU A 4 -34.03 -21.36 25.96
N ASN A 5 -33.94 -22.28 26.93
CA ASN A 5 -33.66 -21.97 28.35
C ASN A 5 -32.19 -22.14 28.78
N GLN A 6 -31.24 -22.25 27.85
CA GLN A 6 -29.79 -22.30 28.14
C GLN A 6 -28.96 -21.35 27.26
N LEU A 7 -29.56 -20.28 26.76
CA LEU A 7 -28.78 -19.15 26.26
C LEU A 7 -28.30 -18.37 27.48
N ASN A 8 -26.99 -18.35 27.71
CA ASN A 8 -26.38 -17.53 28.75
C ASN A 8 -26.84 -16.08 28.54
N GLY A 9 -27.01 -15.28 29.61
CA GLY A 9 -27.48 -13.89 29.48
C GLY A 9 -26.67 -13.01 28.52
N SER A 10 -25.42 -13.39 28.20
CA SER A 10 -24.58 -12.81 27.14
C SER A 10 -25.15 -13.01 25.73
N ASP A 11 -25.71 -14.19 25.45
CA ASP A 11 -26.20 -14.58 24.12
C ASP A 11 -27.51 -13.85 23.80
N THR A 12 -28.35 -13.62 24.82
CA THR A 12 -29.61 -12.87 24.67
C THR A 12 -29.35 -11.42 24.27
N ALA A 13 -28.39 -10.73 24.91
CA ALA A 13 -28.06 -9.34 24.58
C ALA A 13 -27.49 -9.20 23.16
N GLN A 14 -26.65 -10.15 22.75
CA GLN A 14 -26.11 -10.21 21.38
C GLN A 14 -27.22 -10.41 20.35
N ILE A 15 -28.14 -11.37 20.59
CA ILE A 15 -29.28 -11.64 19.71
C ILE A 15 -30.18 -10.40 19.61
N GLU A 16 -30.45 -9.72 20.72
CA GLU A 16 -31.24 -8.48 20.73
C GLU A 16 -30.58 -7.36 19.91
N TYR A 17 -29.25 -7.21 20.04
CA TYR A 17 -28.46 -6.25 19.29
C TYR A 17 -28.52 -6.53 17.78
N LEU A 18 -28.24 -7.77 17.37
CA LEU A 18 -28.28 -8.20 15.97
C LEU A 18 -29.68 -7.99 15.38
N ASN A 19 -30.73 -8.41 16.09
CA ASN A 19 -32.11 -8.20 15.65
C ASN A 19 -32.47 -6.71 15.50
N ARG A 20 -31.87 -5.83 16.31
CA ARG A 20 -32.04 -4.37 16.16
C ARG A 20 -31.35 -3.87 14.89
N GLN A 21 -30.15 -4.35 14.59
CA GLN A 21 -29.43 -4.00 13.37
C GLN A 21 -30.17 -4.48 12.12
N ILE A 22 -30.65 -5.72 12.09
CA ILE A 22 -31.46 -6.27 10.98
C ILE A 22 -32.65 -5.35 10.68
N ARG A 23 -33.48 -5.09 11.70
CA ARG A 23 -34.67 -4.23 11.54
C ARG A 23 -34.33 -2.82 11.05
N HIS A 24 -33.23 -2.26 11.52
CA HIS A 24 -32.77 -0.93 11.11
C HIS A 24 -32.42 -0.90 9.62
N TYR A 25 -31.60 -1.85 9.16
CA TYR A 25 -31.17 -1.91 7.77
C TYR A 25 -32.30 -2.33 6.82
N ASP A 26 -33.25 -3.17 7.26
CA ASP A 26 -34.45 -3.51 6.48
C ASP A 26 -35.39 -2.31 6.30
N ASP A 27 -35.52 -1.44 7.31
CA ASP A 27 -36.28 -0.19 7.20
C ASP A 27 -35.59 0.79 6.22
N ILE A 28 -34.27 0.93 6.32
CA ILE A 28 -33.48 1.72 5.37
C ILE A 28 -33.68 1.20 3.95
N ALA A 29 -33.60 -0.11 3.72
CA ALA A 29 -33.76 -0.71 2.40
C ALA A 29 -35.12 -0.36 1.78
N ARG A 30 -36.20 -0.39 2.59
CA ARG A 30 -37.55 -0.03 2.16
C ARG A 30 -37.68 1.45 1.78
N ARG A 31 -37.07 2.36 2.55
CA ARG A 31 -37.08 3.81 2.24
C ARG A 31 -36.20 4.17 1.04
N LEU A 32 -35.12 3.42 0.80
CA LEU A 32 -34.32 3.63 -0.40
C LEU A 32 -35.11 3.28 -1.68
N LYS A 33 -36.03 2.30 -1.61
CA LYS A 33 -36.96 2.00 -2.72
C LYS A 33 -37.95 3.14 -2.98
N SER A 34 -38.33 3.92 -1.98
CA SER A 34 -39.25 5.07 -2.14
C SER A 34 -38.56 6.36 -2.64
N GLY A 35 -37.24 6.36 -2.82
CA GLY A 35 -36.48 7.50 -3.34
C GLY A 35 -36.16 8.59 -2.30
N GLU A 36 -36.40 8.33 -1.01
CA GLU A 36 -35.99 9.20 0.09
C GLU A 36 -34.45 9.16 0.24
N PHE A 37 -33.84 10.31 0.61
CA PHE A 37 -32.41 10.48 0.94
C PHE A 37 -31.39 10.52 -0.23
N ARG A 38 -31.58 11.44 -1.18
CA ARG A 38 -30.58 11.78 -2.23
C ARG A 38 -29.20 12.21 -1.69
N THR A 39 -29.13 12.75 -0.47
CA THR A 39 -27.90 13.26 0.16
C THR A 39 -26.87 12.15 0.45
N ARG A 40 -27.31 10.91 0.69
CA ARG A 40 -26.44 9.76 0.99
C ARG A 40 -25.55 9.37 -0.19
N ARG A 41 -26.01 9.66 -1.42
CA ARG A 41 -25.32 9.33 -2.67
C ARG A 41 -23.98 10.04 -2.80
N PHE A 42 -23.84 11.27 -2.31
CA PHE A 42 -22.58 12.02 -2.41
C PHE A 42 -21.48 11.36 -1.57
N TYR A 43 -21.79 11.00 -0.33
CA TYR A 43 -20.87 10.29 0.55
C TYR A 43 -20.48 8.92 -0.01
N GLN A 44 -21.46 8.13 -0.45
CA GLN A 44 -21.21 6.81 -1.06
C GLN A 44 -20.35 6.89 -2.32
N ASN A 45 -20.61 7.86 -3.19
CA ASN A 45 -19.77 8.10 -4.37
C ASN A 45 -18.32 8.43 -3.97
N ARG A 46 -18.12 9.23 -2.92
CA ARG A 46 -16.78 9.55 -2.43
C ARG A 46 -16.06 8.32 -1.86
N LEU A 47 -16.76 7.47 -1.10
CA LEU A 47 -16.19 6.19 -0.66
C LEU A 47 -15.80 5.31 -1.85
N ALA A 48 -16.69 5.17 -2.85
CA ALA A 48 -16.42 4.39 -4.05
C ALA A 48 -15.21 4.91 -4.84
N GLU A 49 -15.02 6.24 -4.95
CA GLU A 49 -13.82 6.83 -5.54
C GLU A 49 -12.54 6.40 -4.80
N ILE A 50 -12.57 6.42 -3.47
CA ILE A 50 -11.45 6.05 -2.61
C ILE A 50 -11.14 4.55 -2.73
N TYR A 51 -12.16 3.69 -2.66
CA TYR A 51 -11.99 2.24 -2.80
C TYR A 51 -11.49 1.84 -4.19
N ARG A 52 -12.05 2.40 -5.28
CA ARG A 52 -11.54 2.19 -6.66
C ARG A 52 -10.09 2.62 -6.83
N PHE A 53 -9.65 3.62 -6.08
CA PHE A 53 -8.25 4.01 -6.11
C PHE A 53 -7.37 2.94 -5.44
N ARG A 54 -7.81 2.31 -4.36
CA ARG A 54 -6.99 1.31 -3.63
C ARG A 54 -7.10 -0.10 -4.19
N ILE A 55 -8.22 -0.44 -4.83
CA ILE A 55 -8.53 -1.77 -5.34
C ILE A 55 -8.56 -1.73 -6.87
N PRO A 56 -7.58 -2.35 -7.55
CA PRO A 56 -7.61 -2.50 -9.00
C PRO A 56 -8.79 -3.39 -9.46
N PRO A 57 -9.31 -3.18 -10.67
CA PRO A 57 -10.33 -4.06 -11.23
C PRO A 57 -9.80 -5.48 -11.48
N GLY A 58 -10.70 -6.45 -11.64
CA GLY A 58 -10.37 -7.85 -11.91
C GLY A 58 -9.80 -8.61 -10.72
N ARG A 59 -9.92 -8.06 -9.50
CA ARG A 59 -9.48 -8.69 -8.26
C ARG A 59 -10.60 -9.52 -7.63
N ARG A 60 -10.22 -10.49 -6.79
CA ARG A 60 -11.16 -11.27 -5.98
C ARG A 60 -11.47 -10.46 -4.72
N VAL A 61 -12.72 -10.00 -4.57
CA VAL A 61 -13.13 -9.06 -3.53
C VAL A 61 -14.30 -9.63 -2.74
N ILE A 62 -14.24 -9.51 -1.42
CA ILE A 62 -15.39 -9.70 -0.54
C ILE A 62 -15.70 -8.38 0.18
N GLU A 63 -16.98 -8.02 0.24
CA GLU A 63 -17.49 -6.89 1.03
C GLU A 63 -18.41 -7.43 2.14
N ALA A 64 -18.01 -7.21 3.39
CA ALA A 64 -18.84 -7.48 4.56
C ALA A 64 -19.66 -6.23 4.89
N GLY A 65 -20.97 -6.41 5.08
CA GLY A 65 -21.92 -5.30 5.20
C GLY A 65 -22.18 -4.59 3.86
N CYS A 66 -22.37 -5.35 2.78
CA CYS A 66 -22.38 -4.80 1.42
C CYS A 66 -23.59 -3.91 1.07
N GLY A 67 -24.63 -3.89 1.91
CA GLY A 67 -25.85 -3.14 1.68
C GLY A 67 -26.47 -3.44 0.30
N GLN A 68 -26.64 -2.40 -0.52
CA GLN A 68 -27.20 -2.51 -1.87
C GLN A 68 -26.21 -3.05 -2.92
N GLY A 69 -24.98 -3.37 -2.55
CA GLY A 69 -23.96 -3.93 -3.46
C GLY A 69 -23.31 -2.92 -4.41
N ASP A 70 -23.67 -1.64 -4.35
CA ASP A 70 -23.18 -0.61 -5.28
C ASP A 70 -21.66 -0.40 -5.17
N LEU A 71 -21.08 -0.55 -3.97
CA LEU A 71 -19.64 -0.38 -3.75
C LEU A 71 -18.85 -1.49 -4.42
N ILE A 72 -19.07 -2.76 -4.06
CA ILE A 72 -18.36 -3.90 -4.67
C ILE A 72 -18.55 -3.98 -6.19
N ALA A 73 -19.75 -3.70 -6.71
CA ALA A 73 -20.00 -3.71 -8.16
C ALA A 73 -19.14 -2.66 -8.90
N THR A 74 -18.99 -1.47 -8.30
CA THR A 74 -18.17 -0.38 -8.84
C THR A 74 -16.68 -0.73 -8.95
N LEU A 75 -16.20 -1.75 -8.23
CA LEU A 75 -14.81 -2.24 -8.26
C LEU A 75 -14.53 -3.18 -9.43
N GLN A 76 -15.57 -3.67 -10.12
CA GLN A 76 -15.44 -4.59 -11.25
C GLN A 76 -14.57 -5.83 -10.91
N PRO A 77 -14.93 -6.60 -9.87
CA PRO A 77 -14.14 -7.73 -9.43
C PRO A 77 -14.20 -8.90 -10.41
N SER A 78 -13.16 -9.76 -10.43
CA SER A 78 -13.22 -11.05 -11.14
C SER A 78 -14.06 -12.08 -10.40
N LEU A 79 -14.08 -11.99 -9.06
CA LEU A 79 -14.99 -12.67 -8.16
C LEU A 79 -15.42 -11.65 -7.10
N GLY A 80 -16.67 -11.23 -7.13
CA GLY A 80 -17.26 -10.36 -6.11
C GLY A 80 -18.21 -11.13 -5.21
N VAL A 81 -17.99 -11.07 -3.89
CA VAL A 81 -18.89 -11.63 -2.90
C VAL A 81 -19.36 -10.53 -1.95
N GLY A 82 -20.65 -10.25 -1.93
CA GLY A 82 -21.25 -9.33 -0.96
C GLY A 82 -21.97 -10.10 0.15
N VAL A 83 -21.64 -9.82 1.41
CA VAL A 83 -22.29 -10.43 2.57
C VAL A 83 -22.99 -9.35 3.36
N ASP A 84 -24.27 -9.54 3.68
CA ASP A 84 -25.04 -8.60 4.49
C ASP A 84 -26.07 -9.31 5.37
N LEU A 85 -26.31 -8.74 6.54
CA LEU A 85 -27.24 -9.23 7.56
C LEU A 85 -28.71 -8.92 7.19
N SER A 86 -28.96 -7.88 6.38
CA SER A 86 -30.30 -7.48 5.94
C SER A 86 -30.73 -8.25 4.69
N ARG A 87 -31.85 -8.96 4.79
CA ARG A 87 -32.42 -9.71 3.68
C ARG A 87 -32.90 -8.77 2.56
N GLU A 88 -33.48 -7.63 2.94
CA GLU A 88 -34.02 -6.62 2.05
C GLU A 88 -32.90 -5.94 1.26
N MET A 89 -31.76 -5.65 1.89
CA MET A 89 -30.57 -5.14 1.21
C MET A 89 -30.04 -6.14 0.18
N ILE A 90 -29.90 -7.41 0.56
CA ILE A 90 -29.44 -8.48 -0.34
C ILE A 90 -30.38 -8.66 -1.53
N GLN A 91 -31.69 -8.56 -1.32
CA GLN A 91 -32.65 -8.61 -2.42
C GLN A 91 -32.42 -7.46 -3.42
N ILE A 92 -32.29 -6.22 -2.93
CA ILE A 92 -31.98 -5.06 -3.78
C ILE A 92 -30.65 -5.26 -4.52
N ALA A 93 -29.63 -5.75 -3.82
CA ALA A 93 -28.30 -5.96 -4.38
C ALA A 93 -28.34 -6.95 -5.55
N ARG A 94 -29.03 -8.09 -5.39
CA ARG A 94 -29.21 -9.09 -6.45
C ARG A 94 -30.01 -8.57 -7.65
N GLU A 95 -31.01 -7.73 -7.40
CA GLU A 95 -31.81 -7.10 -8.47
C GLU A 95 -30.98 -6.08 -9.28
N ARG A 96 -30.09 -5.34 -8.61
CA ARG A 96 -29.27 -4.28 -9.25
C ARG A 96 -28.01 -4.79 -9.92
N HIS A 97 -27.32 -5.74 -9.29
CA HIS A 97 -25.99 -6.21 -9.68
C HIS A 97 -25.99 -7.75 -9.78
N PRO A 98 -26.73 -8.33 -10.75
CA PRO A 98 -26.86 -9.78 -10.89
C PRO A 98 -25.53 -10.51 -11.15
N GLU A 99 -24.48 -9.80 -11.54
CA GLU A 99 -23.13 -10.31 -11.76
C GLU A 99 -22.33 -10.57 -10.46
N ILE A 100 -22.78 -10.03 -9.31
CA ILE A 100 -22.11 -10.20 -8.02
C ILE A 100 -22.81 -11.28 -7.18
N HIS A 101 -22.03 -12.10 -6.49
CA HIS A 101 -22.59 -13.13 -5.62
C HIS A 101 -22.94 -12.56 -4.24
N PHE A 102 -24.24 -12.37 -3.98
CA PHE A 102 -24.72 -11.86 -2.69
C PHE A 102 -25.23 -12.95 -1.77
N ILE A 103 -24.80 -12.92 -0.50
CA ILE A 103 -25.12 -13.90 0.54
C ILE A 103 -25.78 -13.17 1.71
N HIS A 104 -26.97 -13.65 2.10
CA HIS A 104 -27.64 -13.19 3.31
C HIS A 104 -27.11 -13.98 4.50
N SER A 105 -26.26 -13.35 5.30
CA SER A 105 -25.60 -13.92 6.47
C SER A 105 -24.99 -12.79 7.30
N GLY A 106 -24.93 -12.97 8.62
CA GLY A 106 -23.96 -12.22 9.43
C GLY A 106 -22.54 -12.60 9.02
N ILE A 107 -21.61 -11.65 9.08
CA ILE A 107 -20.20 -11.95 8.77
C ILE A 107 -19.59 -12.90 9.81
N GLU A 108 -20.15 -12.90 11.02
CA GLU A 108 -19.81 -13.77 12.14
C GLU A 108 -20.12 -15.24 11.87
N GLU A 109 -21.13 -15.52 11.05
CA GLU A 109 -21.59 -16.87 10.69
C GLU A 109 -21.12 -17.30 9.30
N PHE A 110 -20.54 -16.38 8.54
CA PHE A 110 -20.13 -16.62 7.18
C PHE A 110 -18.93 -17.59 7.13
N THR A 111 -19.06 -18.63 6.30
CA THR A 111 -18.01 -19.62 6.07
C THR A 111 -17.80 -19.87 4.59
N THR A 112 -16.54 -19.91 4.18
CA THR A 112 -16.15 -20.28 2.81
C THR A 112 -14.72 -20.83 2.80
N ARG A 113 -14.39 -21.61 1.77
CA ARG A 113 -13.01 -22.03 1.47
C ARG A 113 -12.29 -21.04 0.55
N GLU A 114 -13.04 -20.13 -0.07
CA GLU A 114 -12.49 -19.13 -0.99
C GLU A 114 -11.60 -18.13 -0.25
N LYS A 115 -10.52 -17.73 -0.93
CA LYS A 115 -9.62 -16.66 -0.48
C LYS A 115 -9.78 -15.43 -1.36
N PHE A 116 -9.55 -14.26 -0.79
CA PHE A 116 -9.76 -12.97 -1.46
C PHE A 116 -8.49 -12.13 -1.50
N ASP A 117 -8.29 -11.42 -2.62
CA ASP A 117 -7.21 -10.43 -2.75
C ASP A 117 -7.50 -9.21 -1.88
N PHE A 118 -8.78 -8.81 -1.80
CA PHE A 118 -9.24 -7.68 -0.99
C PHE A 118 -10.46 -8.05 -0.16
N ILE A 119 -10.45 -7.61 1.10
CA ILE A 119 -11.58 -7.73 2.04
C ILE A 119 -11.99 -6.30 2.42
N ILE A 120 -13.27 -5.98 2.29
CA ILE A 120 -13.82 -4.64 2.54
C ILE A 120 -14.77 -4.66 3.72
N LEU A 121 -14.56 -3.77 4.68
CA LEU A 121 -15.51 -3.45 5.76
C LEU A 121 -15.82 -1.96 5.67
N SER A 122 -16.84 -1.60 4.89
CA SER A 122 -17.21 -0.21 4.67
C SER A 122 -18.25 0.26 5.67
N ASP A 123 -17.88 1.14 6.60
CA ASP A 123 -18.73 1.66 7.68
C ASP A 123 -19.35 0.55 8.58
N LEU A 124 -18.82 -0.67 8.53
CA LEU A 124 -19.35 -1.83 9.28
C LEU A 124 -18.81 -1.93 10.71
N VAL A 125 -17.54 -1.58 10.93
CA VAL A 125 -16.82 -1.89 12.18
C VAL A 125 -17.48 -1.26 13.42
N ASN A 126 -18.10 -0.09 13.26
CA ASN A 126 -18.88 0.56 14.31
C ASN A 126 -20.17 -0.19 14.67
N ASP A 127 -20.71 -1.02 13.78
CA ASP A 127 -22.00 -1.72 13.96
C ASP A 127 -21.87 -3.18 14.38
N LEU A 128 -20.64 -3.68 14.51
CA LEU A 128 -20.39 -5.07 14.93
C LEU A 128 -20.64 -5.24 16.43
N TRP A 129 -21.11 -6.41 16.85
CA TRP A 129 -21.19 -6.72 18.28
C TRP A 129 -19.80 -6.98 18.87
N ASP A 130 -18.99 -7.79 18.18
CA ASP A 130 -17.62 -8.14 18.55
C ASP A 130 -16.69 -7.97 17.36
N VAL A 131 -16.00 -6.84 17.32
CA VAL A 131 -15.07 -6.47 16.24
C VAL A 131 -13.88 -7.43 16.19
N GLN A 132 -13.38 -7.86 17.35
CA GLN A 132 -12.22 -8.75 17.43
C GLN A 132 -12.56 -10.12 16.85
N ALA A 133 -13.70 -10.69 17.24
CA ALA A 133 -14.16 -11.97 16.70
C ALA A 133 -14.34 -11.93 15.18
N VAL A 134 -14.84 -10.82 14.62
CA VAL A 134 -14.92 -10.65 13.17
C VAL A 134 -13.53 -10.62 12.54
N PHE A 135 -12.58 -9.84 13.07
CA PHE A 135 -11.21 -9.84 12.56
C PHE A 135 -10.57 -11.25 12.61
N HIS A 136 -10.80 -12.00 13.70
CA HIS A 136 -10.38 -13.39 13.82
C HIS A 136 -10.93 -14.27 12.69
N LEU A 137 -12.20 -14.10 12.32
CA LEU A 137 -12.81 -14.87 11.24
C LEU A 137 -12.26 -14.46 9.86
N LEU A 138 -12.03 -13.17 9.65
CA LEU A 138 -11.51 -12.65 8.39
C LEU A 138 -10.14 -13.23 8.04
N ILE A 139 -9.29 -13.56 9.01
CA ILE A 139 -7.97 -14.18 8.73
C ILE A 139 -8.14 -15.47 7.89
N ARG A 140 -9.24 -16.20 8.08
CA ARG A 140 -9.54 -17.44 7.33
C ARG A 140 -9.88 -17.18 5.87
N LEU A 141 -10.20 -15.95 5.50
CA LEU A 141 -10.46 -15.52 4.12
C LEU A 141 -9.20 -15.00 3.42
N THR A 142 -8.08 -14.89 4.15
CA THR A 142 -6.85 -14.31 3.63
C THR A 142 -5.86 -15.34 3.09
N HIS A 143 -5.00 -14.84 2.19
CA HIS A 143 -3.70 -15.39 1.81
C HIS A 143 -2.63 -14.29 2.05
N PRO A 144 -1.32 -14.57 1.95
CA PRO A 144 -0.27 -13.59 2.34
C PRO A 144 -0.32 -12.24 1.61
N ARG A 145 -0.91 -12.18 0.41
CA ARG A 145 -1.04 -10.96 -0.39
C ARG A 145 -2.38 -10.24 -0.19
N THR A 146 -3.29 -10.76 0.63
CA THR A 146 -4.59 -10.13 0.89
C THR A 146 -4.42 -8.73 1.50
N ARG A 147 -5.31 -7.82 1.15
CA ARG A 147 -5.45 -6.50 1.77
C ARG A 147 -6.83 -6.35 2.39
N LEU A 148 -6.85 -6.09 3.69
CA LEU A 148 -8.03 -5.69 4.41
C LEU A 148 -8.13 -4.16 4.35
N ILE A 149 -9.22 -3.64 3.81
CA ILE A 149 -9.50 -2.20 3.74
C ILE A 149 -10.79 -1.95 4.48
N LEU A 150 -10.74 -1.08 5.47
CA LEU A 150 -11.88 -0.75 6.29
C LEU A 150 -11.99 0.76 6.48
N ASN A 151 -13.22 1.26 6.53
CA ASN A 151 -13.51 2.63 6.94
C ASN A 151 -14.58 2.67 8.02
N PHE A 152 -14.47 3.65 8.91
CA PHE A 152 -15.31 3.77 10.09
C PHE A 152 -15.40 5.23 10.54
N TYR A 153 -16.46 5.57 11.26
CA TYR A 153 -16.76 6.95 11.64
C TYR A 153 -15.87 7.44 12.78
N SER A 154 -15.51 8.72 12.69
CA SER A 154 -14.82 9.43 13.77
C SER A 154 -15.81 9.89 14.84
N ARG A 155 -15.46 9.64 16.10
CA ARG A 155 -16.21 10.08 17.29
C ARG A 155 -16.55 11.57 17.28
N ILE A 156 -15.71 12.42 16.70
CA ILE A 156 -15.90 13.87 16.70
C ILE A 156 -17.20 14.31 15.98
N TRP A 157 -17.75 13.46 15.12
CA TRP A 157 -18.98 13.72 14.37
C TRP A 157 -20.26 13.34 15.09
N GLU A 158 -20.18 12.74 16.28
CA GLU A 158 -21.37 12.34 17.05
C GLU A 158 -22.30 13.53 17.35
N LEU A 159 -21.77 14.64 17.86
CA LEU A 159 -22.58 15.82 18.18
C LEU A 159 -23.24 16.42 16.92
N PRO A 160 -22.50 16.68 15.82
CA PRO A 160 -23.11 17.08 14.55
C PRO A 160 -24.17 16.10 14.02
N LEU A 161 -23.88 14.79 14.06
CA LEU A 161 -24.78 13.76 13.53
C LEU A 161 -26.04 13.62 14.38
N SER A 162 -25.92 13.61 15.71
CA SER A 162 -27.07 13.54 16.62
C SER A 162 -27.98 14.77 16.47
N LEU A 163 -27.40 15.97 16.26
CA LEU A 163 -28.18 17.16 15.94
C LEU A 163 -28.88 17.01 14.58
N ALA A 164 -28.18 16.55 13.55
CA ALA A 164 -28.76 16.31 12.23
C ALA A 164 -29.89 15.27 12.28
N GLN A 165 -29.77 14.24 13.12
CA GLN A 165 -30.80 13.24 13.36
C GLN A 165 -32.03 13.85 14.04
N ARG A 166 -31.85 14.66 15.08
CA ARG A 166 -32.94 15.37 15.77
C ARG A 166 -33.69 16.34 14.86
N LEU A 167 -32.99 16.94 13.89
CA LEU A 167 -33.56 17.82 12.87
C LEU A 167 -34.18 17.07 11.68
N GLY A 168 -34.13 15.73 11.66
CA GLY A 168 -34.66 14.91 10.56
C GLY A 168 -33.83 14.96 9.26
N ILE A 169 -32.62 15.52 9.30
CA ILE A 169 -31.70 15.63 8.16
C ILE A 169 -30.94 14.32 7.94
N ALA A 170 -30.67 13.58 9.01
CA ALA A 170 -30.00 12.28 9.01
C ALA A 170 -30.86 11.21 9.68
N MET A 171 -30.67 9.94 9.31
CA MET A 171 -31.40 8.82 9.89
C MET A 171 -30.89 8.49 11.30
N PRO A 172 -31.77 8.18 12.27
CA PRO A 172 -31.35 7.67 13.57
C PRO A 172 -30.58 6.36 13.39
N THR A 173 -29.35 6.31 13.86
CA THR A 173 -28.51 5.11 13.85
C THR A 173 -28.65 4.35 15.18
N PRO A 174 -28.59 3.01 15.18
CA PRO A 174 -28.49 2.23 16.41
C PRO A 174 -27.25 2.62 17.22
N PRO A 175 -27.16 2.23 18.50
CA PRO A 175 -25.93 2.38 19.28
C PRO A 175 -24.74 1.69 18.58
N GLN A 176 -23.67 2.44 18.37
CA GLN A 176 -22.46 2.00 17.68
C GLN A 176 -21.28 1.89 18.65
N ASN A 177 -20.26 1.10 18.27
CA ASN A 177 -18.94 1.09 18.90
C ASN A 177 -18.17 2.38 18.57
N TRP A 178 -17.28 2.75 19.49
CA TRP A 178 -16.53 3.99 19.43
C TRP A 178 -15.06 3.67 19.38
N LEU A 179 -14.55 3.56 18.16
CA LEU A 179 -13.21 3.10 17.92
C LEU A 179 -12.37 4.24 17.33
N THR A 180 -11.23 4.48 17.94
CA THR A 180 -10.18 5.30 17.33
C THR A 180 -9.39 4.45 16.33
N VAL A 181 -8.57 5.13 15.51
CA VAL A 181 -7.60 4.44 14.64
C VAL A 181 -6.66 3.54 15.45
N GLU A 182 -6.31 3.93 16.66
CA GLU A 182 -5.41 3.15 17.50
C GLU A 182 -6.10 1.91 18.08
N ASP A 183 -7.37 2.03 18.48
CA ASP A 183 -8.16 0.86 18.93
C ASP A 183 -8.28 -0.18 17.81
N VAL A 184 -8.60 0.26 16.59
CA VAL A 184 -8.69 -0.65 15.43
C VAL A 184 -7.34 -1.29 15.12
N ARG A 185 -6.24 -0.53 15.18
CA ARG A 185 -4.89 -1.08 14.98
C ARG A 185 -4.56 -2.14 16.02
N ASN A 186 -4.88 -1.88 17.28
CA ASN A 186 -4.65 -2.83 18.37
C ASN A 186 -5.45 -4.12 18.16
N LEU A 187 -6.75 -4.02 17.82
CA LEU A 187 -7.59 -5.18 17.53
C LEU A 187 -7.08 -5.98 16.32
N LEU A 188 -6.63 -5.30 15.27
CA LEU A 188 -6.00 -5.96 14.12
C LEU A 188 -4.71 -6.68 14.52
N ASP A 189 -3.87 -6.04 15.34
CA ASP A 189 -2.60 -6.61 15.79
C ASP A 189 -2.80 -7.89 16.62
N LEU A 190 -3.84 -7.91 17.46
CA LEU A 190 -4.26 -9.08 18.24
C LEU A 190 -4.73 -10.26 17.37
N GLU A 191 -5.30 -9.98 16.19
CA GLU A 191 -5.86 -10.99 15.28
C GLU A 191 -4.97 -11.30 14.08
N ASP A 192 -3.65 -11.26 14.27
CA ASP A 192 -2.65 -11.56 13.24
C ASP A 192 -2.75 -10.68 11.98
N PHE A 193 -3.25 -9.45 12.09
CA PHE A 193 -3.14 -8.44 11.04
C PHE A 193 -2.09 -7.38 11.41
N GLU A 194 -1.46 -6.81 10.41
CA GLU A 194 -0.61 -5.63 10.59
C GLU A 194 -1.10 -4.48 9.71
N THR A 195 -1.06 -3.28 10.27
CA THR A 195 -1.54 -2.08 9.59
C THR A 195 -0.45 -1.52 8.68
N LEU A 196 -0.80 -1.30 7.41
CA LEU A 196 0.06 -0.70 6.40
C LEU A 196 0.01 0.83 6.41
N GLY A 197 -1.14 1.38 6.77
CA GLY A 197 -1.36 2.82 6.84
C GLY A 197 -2.78 3.16 7.29
N ALA A 198 -2.93 4.39 7.76
CA ALA A 198 -4.23 4.96 8.06
C ALA A 198 -4.33 6.38 7.50
N GLN A 199 -5.52 6.75 7.00
CA GLN A 199 -5.76 8.04 6.40
C GLN A 199 -7.15 8.54 6.77
N SER A 200 -7.22 9.81 7.14
CA SER A 200 -8.49 10.50 7.35
C SER A 200 -9.06 10.98 6.02
N GLU A 201 -10.34 10.74 5.82
CA GLU A 201 -11.10 10.98 4.60
C GLU A 201 -12.44 11.63 4.92
N VAL A 202 -12.98 12.38 3.95
CA VAL A 202 -14.28 13.07 4.03
C VAL A 202 -14.39 14.05 5.21
N LEU A 203 -14.32 15.34 4.93
CA LEU A 203 -14.63 16.40 5.90
C LEU A 203 -16.08 16.90 5.76
N CYS A 204 -16.68 16.77 4.57
CA CYS A 204 -18.02 17.25 4.27
C CYS A 204 -18.83 16.12 3.59
N PRO A 205 -19.77 15.46 4.29
CA PRO A 205 -20.54 14.35 3.72
C PRO A 205 -21.66 14.81 2.77
N LEU A 206 -21.93 16.12 2.70
CA LEU A 206 -22.97 16.70 1.88
C LEU A 206 -22.38 17.41 0.66
N TRP A 207 -23.13 17.41 -0.43
CA TRP A 207 -22.74 18.18 -1.60
C TRP A 207 -22.97 19.68 -1.35
N VAL A 208 -21.87 20.42 -1.24
CA VAL A 208 -21.85 21.89 -1.22
C VAL A 208 -21.00 22.34 -2.41
N PRO A 209 -21.55 23.14 -3.35
CA PRO A 209 -20.83 23.59 -4.54
C PRO A 209 -19.45 24.17 -4.18
N LEU A 210 -18.41 23.72 -4.88
CA LEU A 210 -16.99 24.09 -4.68
C LEU A 210 -16.37 23.68 -3.33
N PHE A 211 -17.05 23.94 -2.21
CA PHE A 211 -16.57 23.66 -0.86
C PHE A 211 -16.39 22.17 -0.60
N SER A 212 -17.36 21.33 -0.97
CA SER A 212 -17.27 19.88 -0.70
C SER A 212 -16.06 19.23 -1.39
N SER A 213 -15.72 19.67 -2.61
CA SER A 213 -14.51 19.24 -3.31
C SER A 213 -13.25 19.73 -2.61
N LEU A 214 -13.17 21.01 -2.25
CA LEU A 214 -12.03 21.57 -1.50
C LEU A 214 -11.83 20.87 -0.15
N ALA A 215 -12.92 20.67 0.60
CA ALA A 215 -12.94 20.02 1.90
C ALA A 215 -12.47 18.56 1.83
N ASN A 216 -13.07 17.76 0.96
CA ASN A 216 -12.84 16.30 0.90
C ASN A 216 -11.61 15.90 0.12
N ARG A 217 -11.14 16.73 -0.82
CA ARG A 217 -9.95 16.43 -1.61
C ARG A 217 -8.70 17.04 -0.99
N ILE A 218 -8.76 18.28 -0.52
CA ILE A 218 -7.59 19.06 -0.08
C ILE A 218 -7.53 19.21 1.44
N LEU A 219 -8.53 19.86 2.06
CA LEU A 219 -8.43 20.26 3.46
C LEU A 219 -8.31 19.08 4.42
N VAL A 220 -9.04 17.99 4.17
CA VAL A 220 -8.99 16.77 4.99
C VAL A 220 -7.61 16.11 5.05
N LYS A 221 -6.69 16.48 4.15
CA LYS A 221 -5.32 15.95 4.09
C LYS A 221 -4.30 16.76 4.88
N ILE A 222 -4.69 17.94 5.34
CA ILE A 222 -3.79 18.92 5.96
C ILE A 222 -4.02 18.89 7.46
N TRP A 223 -2.94 18.77 8.23
CA TRP A 223 -2.99 18.94 9.67
C TRP A 223 -3.15 20.43 10.01
N PRO A 224 -4.01 20.81 10.99
CA PRO A 224 -4.78 19.95 11.90
C PRO A 224 -6.18 19.55 11.40
N ILE A 225 -6.62 20.04 10.25
CA ILE A 225 -7.98 19.84 9.73
C ILE A 225 -8.33 18.35 9.56
N SER A 226 -7.36 17.52 9.21
CA SER A 226 -7.54 16.07 9.10
C SER A 226 -8.11 15.41 10.38
N ALA A 227 -7.88 15.99 11.56
CA ALA A 227 -8.44 15.49 12.82
C ALA A 227 -9.97 15.66 12.91
N LEU A 228 -10.55 16.56 12.11
CA LEU A 228 -12.00 16.80 12.02
C LEU A 228 -12.68 15.92 10.97
N ALA A 229 -11.97 14.99 10.33
CA ALA A 229 -12.54 14.11 9.31
C ALA A 229 -13.68 13.24 9.87
N LEU A 230 -14.67 12.99 9.03
CA LEU A 230 -15.81 12.13 9.33
C LEU A 230 -15.42 10.66 9.35
N THR A 231 -14.59 10.22 8.41
CA THR A 231 -14.24 8.80 8.31
C THR A 231 -12.73 8.59 8.30
N ASN A 232 -12.30 7.50 8.92
CA ASN A 232 -10.93 7.05 8.91
C ASN A 232 -10.86 5.76 8.10
N PHE A 233 -9.88 5.69 7.21
CA PHE A 233 -9.54 4.47 6.48
C PHE A 233 -8.31 3.83 7.09
N VAL A 234 -8.35 2.51 7.24
CA VAL A 234 -7.22 1.69 7.63
C VAL A 234 -7.02 0.63 6.56
N VAL A 235 -5.76 0.44 6.15
CA VAL A 235 -5.35 -0.66 5.28
C VAL A 235 -4.46 -1.58 6.08
N ALA A 236 -4.77 -2.87 6.09
CA ALA A 236 -4.04 -3.90 6.79
C ALA A 236 -3.80 -5.12 5.89
N ARG A 237 -2.91 -6.00 6.34
CA ARG A 237 -2.63 -7.30 5.72
C ARG A 237 -2.43 -8.36 6.80
N PRO A 238 -2.63 -9.65 6.52
CA PRO A 238 -2.25 -10.69 7.46
C PRO A 238 -0.75 -10.62 7.77
N LYS A 239 -0.37 -10.80 9.03
CA LYS A 239 1.02 -10.93 9.47
C LYS A 239 1.65 -12.16 8.79
N PRO A 240 2.92 -12.08 8.35
CA PRO A 240 3.63 -13.23 7.82
C PRO A 240 3.75 -14.32 8.90
N LYS A 241 3.20 -15.52 8.64
CA LYS A 241 3.25 -16.65 9.58
C LYS A 241 4.46 -17.57 9.38
N MET A 242 5.02 -17.59 8.17
CA MET A 242 6.21 -18.37 7.83
C MET A 242 7.17 -17.49 7.02
N PRO A 243 8.36 -17.16 7.55
CA PRO A 243 9.39 -16.53 6.73
C PRO A 243 9.80 -17.53 5.64
N ALA A 244 9.96 -17.06 4.39
CA ALA A 244 10.71 -17.83 3.41
C ALA A 244 12.14 -18.00 3.96
N GLU A 245 12.73 -19.19 3.87
CA GLU A 245 14.13 -19.32 4.22
C GLU A 245 14.99 -18.59 3.19
N ASP A 246 15.98 -17.82 3.65
CA ASP A 246 16.88 -17.04 2.79
C ASP A 246 17.55 -17.90 1.70
N ARG A 247 17.58 -19.24 1.86
CA ARG A 247 18.23 -20.20 0.94
C ARG A 247 17.34 -20.74 -0.17
N ASP A 248 16.03 -20.55 -0.10
CA ASP A 248 15.09 -21.17 -1.07
C ASP A 248 14.80 -20.27 -2.26
N VAL A 249 15.10 -18.97 -2.16
CA VAL A 249 14.81 -17.96 -3.17
C VAL A 249 16.00 -17.69 -4.09
N THR A 250 15.74 -17.30 -5.32
CA THR A 250 16.76 -16.81 -6.26
C THR A 250 16.83 -15.29 -6.28
N VAL A 251 18.04 -14.73 -6.37
CA VAL A 251 18.27 -13.28 -6.25
C VAL A 251 18.99 -12.76 -7.49
N SER A 252 18.47 -11.68 -8.08
CA SER A 252 19.15 -10.90 -9.12
C SER A 252 19.54 -9.53 -8.58
N VAL A 253 20.84 -9.24 -8.58
CA VAL A 253 21.40 -7.93 -8.24
C VAL A 253 21.68 -7.17 -9.52
N ILE A 254 20.98 -6.05 -9.72
CA ILE A 254 21.11 -5.18 -10.88
C ILE A 254 22.08 -4.05 -10.52
N ILE A 255 23.15 -3.94 -11.30
CA ILE A 255 24.24 -2.99 -11.10
C ILE A 255 24.32 -2.03 -12.30
N PRO A 256 23.59 -0.90 -12.26
CA PRO A 256 23.76 0.15 -13.27
C PRO A 256 25.14 0.81 -13.10
N ALA A 257 25.97 0.76 -14.14
CA ALA A 257 27.35 1.22 -14.11
C ALA A 257 27.61 2.25 -15.22
N ARG A 258 28.14 3.42 -14.85
CA ARG A 258 28.57 4.44 -15.81
C ARG A 258 29.73 5.26 -15.27
N ASN A 259 30.89 5.17 -15.91
CA ASN A 259 32.14 5.78 -15.44
C ASN A 259 32.58 5.28 -14.05
N GLU A 260 32.50 3.96 -13.83
CA GLU A 260 32.72 3.30 -12.53
C GLU A 260 33.74 2.15 -12.63
N ALA A 261 34.64 2.17 -13.62
CA ALA A 261 35.59 1.09 -13.90
C ALA A 261 36.38 0.65 -12.64
N GLY A 262 36.81 1.62 -11.82
CA GLY A 262 37.56 1.37 -10.59
C GLY A 262 36.80 0.60 -9.50
N ASN A 263 35.47 0.58 -9.54
CA ASN A 263 34.64 -0.06 -8.51
C ASN A 263 34.21 -1.50 -8.89
N ILE A 264 34.27 -1.87 -10.16
CA ILE A 264 33.71 -3.14 -10.67
C ILE A 264 34.32 -4.38 -10.00
N SER A 265 35.65 -4.42 -9.87
CA SER A 265 36.33 -5.54 -9.22
C SER A 265 35.87 -5.71 -7.77
N GLN A 266 35.76 -4.62 -7.02
CA GLN A 266 35.27 -4.68 -5.64
C GLN A 266 33.84 -5.20 -5.54
N ILE A 267 32.95 -4.82 -6.45
CA ILE A 267 31.56 -5.31 -6.48
C ILE A 267 31.55 -6.83 -6.62
N ILE A 268 32.26 -7.37 -7.62
CA ILE A 268 32.29 -8.82 -7.90
C ILE A 268 32.83 -9.59 -6.69
N HIS A 269 33.89 -9.10 -6.04
CA HIS A 269 34.51 -9.79 -4.90
C HIS A 269 33.72 -9.65 -3.60
N ARG A 270 33.05 -8.52 -3.36
CA ARG A 270 32.41 -8.20 -2.08
C ARG A 270 30.95 -8.58 -1.98
N ILE A 271 30.24 -8.76 -3.10
CA ILE A 271 28.84 -9.23 -3.04
C ILE A 271 28.81 -10.63 -2.41
N PRO A 272 28.09 -10.81 -1.28
CA PRO A 272 27.93 -12.12 -0.65
C PRO A 272 27.04 -13.03 -1.50
N ALA A 273 27.21 -14.34 -1.35
CA ALA A 273 26.24 -15.30 -1.85
C ALA A 273 24.93 -15.14 -1.05
N MET A 274 23.82 -15.11 -1.77
CA MET A 274 22.46 -14.85 -1.31
C MET A 274 21.50 -15.77 -2.06
N GLY A 275 20.48 -16.28 -1.39
CA GLY A 275 19.56 -17.21 -2.05
C GLY A 275 20.17 -18.58 -2.34
N SER A 276 19.43 -19.38 -3.09
CA SER A 276 19.93 -20.58 -3.78
C SER A 276 20.81 -20.22 -4.98
N LEU A 277 20.60 -19.05 -5.57
CA LEU A 277 21.37 -18.48 -6.68
C LEU A 277 21.47 -16.96 -6.54
N THR A 278 22.69 -16.43 -6.70
CA THR A 278 22.94 -15.00 -6.84
C THR A 278 23.38 -14.68 -8.26
N GLU A 279 22.50 -14.03 -9.00
CA GLU A 279 22.75 -13.50 -10.33
C GLU A 279 23.18 -12.02 -10.22
N LEU A 280 24.25 -11.66 -10.93
CA LEU A 280 24.73 -10.28 -11.04
C LEU A 280 24.50 -9.77 -12.46
N ILE A 281 23.76 -8.67 -12.61
CA ILE A 281 23.48 -8.08 -13.92
C ILE A 281 24.08 -6.68 -13.96
N PHE A 282 25.23 -6.57 -14.61
CA PHE A 282 25.83 -5.28 -14.92
C PHE A 282 25.13 -4.66 -16.12
N VAL A 283 24.67 -3.42 -15.97
CA VAL A 283 24.06 -2.66 -17.07
C VAL A 283 24.90 -1.42 -17.32
N GLU A 284 25.67 -1.45 -18.39
CA GLU A 284 26.62 -0.41 -18.75
C GLU A 284 25.93 0.75 -19.47
N GLY A 285 26.16 1.97 -18.98
CA GLY A 285 25.41 3.17 -19.34
C GLY A 285 26.16 4.20 -20.20
N ASN A 286 26.72 3.81 -21.34
CA ASN A 286 27.44 4.73 -22.26
C ASN A 286 28.54 5.54 -21.53
N SER A 287 29.48 4.81 -20.95
CA SER A 287 30.65 5.31 -20.25
C SER A 287 31.64 5.98 -21.20
N ARG A 288 32.46 6.86 -20.64
CA ARG A 288 33.59 7.51 -21.33
C ARG A 288 34.93 6.94 -20.88
N ASP A 289 34.95 6.19 -19.79
CA ASP A 289 36.08 5.39 -19.33
C ASP A 289 35.95 3.94 -19.81
N ASP A 290 36.84 3.08 -19.33
CA ASP A 290 36.93 1.66 -19.66
C ASP A 290 36.00 0.76 -18.80
N THR A 291 34.85 1.29 -18.35
CA THR A 291 33.90 0.54 -17.51
C THR A 291 33.42 -0.73 -18.22
N PHE A 292 33.05 -0.65 -19.50
CA PHE A 292 32.52 -1.80 -20.26
C PHE A 292 33.58 -2.91 -20.40
N GLU A 293 34.77 -2.54 -20.85
CA GLU A 293 35.90 -3.42 -21.07
C GLU A 293 36.35 -4.06 -19.76
N THR A 294 36.35 -3.29 -18.66
CA THR A 294 36.68 -3.80 -17.33
C THR A 294 35.68 -4.85 -16.86
N ILE A 295 34.37 -4.62 -17.02
CA ILE A 295 33.36 -5.63 -16.69
C ILE A 295 33.57 -6.88 -17.56
N GLN A 296 33.68 -6.72 -18.89
CA GLN A 296 33.85 -7.83 -19.81
C GLN A 296 35.08 -8.70 -19.49
N ARG A 297 36.22 -8.06 -19.20
CA ARG A 297 37.45 -8.73 -18.81
C ARG A 297 37.28 -9.53 -17.51
N LEU A 298 36.68 -8.93 -16.49
CA LEU A 298 36.48 -9.57 -15.18
C LEU A 298 35.48 -10.73 -15.25
N LEU A 299 34.44 -10.62 -16.08
CA LEU A 299 33.49 -11.72 -16.30
C LEU A 299 34.13 -12.89 -17.04
N SER A 300 35.11 -12.63 -17.91
CA SER A 300 35.84 -13.68 -18.64
C SER A 300 36.87 -14.40 -17.77
N SER A 301 37.36 -13.75 -16.70
CA SER A 301 38.44 -14.27 -15.85
C SER A 301 37.97 -14.90 -14.54
N SER A 302 36.68 -14.84 -14.20
CA SER A 302 36.18 -15.19 -12.86
C SER A 302 35.49 -16.55 -12.81
N ASP A 303 35.79 -17.31 -11.75
CA ASP A 303 35.12 -18.55 -11.39
C ASP A 303 33.77 -18.28 -10.67
N LYS A 304 32.71 -18.97 -11.08
CA LYS A 304 31.45 -19.27 -10.34
C LYS A 304 30.58 -18.13 -9.77
N LYS A 305 30.34 -17.02 -10.49
CA LYS A 305 29.13 -16.21 -10.26
C LYS A 305 28.35 -16.08 -11.56
N ASP A 306 27.03 -16.28 -11.50
CA ASP A 306 26.15 -16.07 -12.65
C ASP A 306 26.09 -14.57 -12.93
N CYS A 307 26.82 -14.15 -13.96
CA CYS A 307 27.02 -12.75 -14.27
C CYS A 307 26.62 -12.44 -15.70
N LYS A 308 25.85 -11.37 -15.89
CA LYS A 308 25.44 -10.85 -17.19
C LYS A 308 25.97 -9.43 -17.35
N LEU A 309 26.38 -9.10 -18.58
CA LEU A 309 26.72 -7.75 -19.00
C LEU A 309 25.74 -7.32 -20.09
N LEU A 310 25.03 -6.23 -19.84
CA LEU A 310 24.08 -5.62 -20.78
C LEU A 310 24.57 -4.21 -21.13
N HIS A 311 24.29 -3.78 -22.36
CA HIS A 311 24.56 -2.43 -22.80
C HIS A 311 23.25 -1.62 -22.86
N GLN A 312 23.24 -0.46 -22.21
CA GLN A 312 22.08 0.42 -22.13
C GLN A 312 21.87 1.19 -23.43
N MET A 313 20.70 1.04 -24.04
CA MET A 313 20.30 1.82 -25.23
C MET A 313 19.69 3.18 -24.89
N GLY A 314 19.02 3.30 -23.74
CA GLY A 314 18.36 4.53 -23.30
C GLY A 314 19.27 5.45 -22.47
N LYS A 315 18.64 6.32 -21.66
CA LYS A 315 19.35 7.31 -20.84
C LYS A 315 18.88 7.28 -19.39
N GLY A 316 19.83 7.47 -18.48
CA GLY A 316 19.57 7.61 -17.05
C GLY A 316 19.56 6.27 -16.31
N LYS A 317 19.67 6.33 -14.98
CA LYS A 317 19.75 5.14 -14.13
C LYS A 317 18.48 4.29 -14.23
N GLY A 318 17.32 4.92 -14.26
CA GLY A 318 16.04 4.20 -14.27
C GLY A 318 15.91 3.27 -15.48
N ASP A 319 16.40 3.71 -16.66
CA ASP A 319 16.40 2.89 -17.86
C ASP A 319 17.35 1.68 -17.76
N ALA A 320 18.55 1.87 -17.21
CA ALA A 320 19.49 0.78 -16.96
C ALA A 320 18.90 -0.25 -15.98
N VAL A 321 18.27 0.22 -14.90
CA VAL A 321 17.60 -0.66 -13.92
C VAL A 321 16.48 -1.46 -14.57
N ARG A 322 15.62 -0.83 -15.37
CA ARG A 322 14.53 -1.53 -16.10
C ARG A 322 15.07 -2.58 -17.07
N LEU A 323 16.14 -2.26 -17.81
CA LEU A 323 16.78 -3.21 -18.70
C LEU A 323 17.33 -4.42 -17.92
N GLY A 324 17.94 -4.18 -16.75
CA GLY A 324 18.40 -5.22 -15.85
C GLY A 324 17.27 -6.10 -15.33
N PHE A 325 16.19 -5.49 -14.81
CA PHE A 325 15.01 -6.21 -14.32
C PHE A 325 14.35 -7.08 -15.40
N LYS A 326 14.30 -6.60 -16.65
CA LYS A 326 13.77 -7.37 -17.78
C LYS A 326 14.56 -8.66 -18.06
N HIS A 327 15.86 -8.67 -17.79
CA HIS A 327 16.74 -9.82 -18.04
C HIS A 327 17.05 -10.65 -16.78
N ALA A 328 16.54 -10.23 -15.62
CA ALA A 328 16.69 -10.89 -14.35
C ALA A 328 15.89 -12.20 -14.31
N SER A 329 16.53 -13.28 -13.86
CA SER A 329 15.88 -14.58 -13.65
C SER A 329 15.45 -14.84 -12.20
N GLY A 330 15.97 -14.06 -11.24
CA GLY A 330 15.68 -14.21 -9.82
C GLY A 330 14.25 -13.81 -9.44
N GLU A 331 13.73 -14.45 -8.41
CA GLU A 331 12.45 -14.11 -7.78
C GLU A 331 12.51 -12.79 -7.00
N ILE A 332 13.70 -12.43 -6.53
CA ILE A 332 13.96 -11.19 -5.81
C ILE A 332 14.89 -10.31 -6.64
N LEU A 333 14.47 -9.06 -6.81
CA LEU A 333 15.20 -8.04 -7.53
C LEU A 333 15.85 -7.07 -6.53
N MET A 334 17.15 -6.84 -6.68
CA MET A 334 17.91 -5.88 -5.88
C MET A 334 18.62 -4.87 -6.78
N ILE A 335 18.72 -3.62 -6.34
CA ILE A 335 19.55 -2.62 -7.00
C ILE A 335 20.79 -2.33 -6.15
N LEU A 336 21.97 -2.36 -6.76
CA LEU A 336 23.21 -1.92 -6.14
C LEU A 336 23.86 -0.85 -7.03
N ASP A 337 24.03 0.36 -6.51
CA ASP A 337 24.75 1.41 -7.24
C ASP A 337 26.24 1.05 -7.36
N ALA A 338 26.78 1.18 -8.58
CA ALA A 338 28.18 0.82 -8.87
C ALA A 338 29.22 1.71 -8.16
N ASP A 339 28.80 2.84 -7.58
CA ASP A 339 29.67 3.76 -6.82
C ASP A 339 29.98 3.28 -5.38
N LEU A 340 29.42 2.13 -4.98
CA LEU A 340 29.58 1.51 -3.66
C LEU A 340 29.20 2.43 -2.48
N SER A 341 28.33 3.41 -2.73
CA SER A 341 27.79 4.29 -1.69
C SER A 341 26.96 3.54 -0.64
N VAL A 342 26.38 2.40 -1.03
CA VAL A 342 25.87 1.35 -0.16
C VAL A 342 26.78 0.13 -0.32
N SER A 343 27.16 -0.48 0.81
CA SER A 343 28.08 -1.60 0.81
C SER A 343 27.38 -2.90 0.37
N PRO A 344 28.01 -3.73 -0.49
CA PRO A 344 27.44 -5.01 -0.92
C PRO A 344 27.07 -5.94 0.24
N GLU A 345 27.80 -5.85 1.35
CA GLU A 345 27.59 -6.64 2.56
C GLU A 345 26.29 -6.27 3.30
N GLU A 346 25.62 -5.17 2.94
CA GLU A 346 24.31 -4.81 3.47
C GLU A 346 23.16 -5.58 2.78
N LEU A 347 23.36 -6.05 1.54
CA LEU A 347 22.30 -6.70 0.73
C LEU A 347 21.61 -7.89 1.42
N PRO A 348 22.30 -8.78 2.17
CA PRO A 348 21.64 -9.85 2.91
C PRO A 348 20.60 -9.37 3.94
N ARG A 349 20.77 -8.17 4.50
CA ARG A 349 19.79 -7.60 5.44
C ARG A 349 18.51 -7.19 4.71
N PHE A 350 18.62 -6.69 3.48
CA PHE A 350 17.47 -6.41 2.63
C PHE A 350 16.74 -7.69 2.24
N LEU A 351 17.50 -8.73 1.84
CA LEU A 351 16.95 -10.06 1.54
C LEU A 351 16.12 -10.58 2.71
N ARG A 352 16.73 -10.63 3.90
CA ARG A 352 16.06 -11.12 5.10
C ARG A 352 14.80 -10.32 5.45
N ALA A 353 14.82 -9.01 5.28
CA ALA A 353 13.64 -8.17 5.53
C ALA A 353 12.49 -8.50 4.56
N LEU A 354 12.79 -8.90 3.33
CA LEU A 354 11.80 -9.33 2.35
C LEU A 354 11.31 -10.76 2.64
N CYS A 355 12.24 -11.70 2.86
CA CYS A 355 11.95 -13.12 3.12
C CYS A 355 11.18 -13.35 4.42
N THR A 356 11.46 -12.57 5.47
CA THR A 356 10.67 -12.62 6.72
C THR A 356 9.29 -12.00 6.59
N GLY A 357 8.98 -11.40 5.44
CA GLY A 357 7.77 -10.63 5.22
C GLY A 357 7.74 -9.34 6.03
N ALA A 358 8.86 -8.86 6.59
CA ALA A 358 8.89 -7.57 7.29
C ALA A 358 8.44 -6.42 6.37
N GLY A 359 8.71 -6.50 5.07
CA GLY A 359 8.16 -5.62 4.02
C GLY A 359 7.93 -6.37 2.70
N ASP A 360 7.11 -5.79 1.83
CA ASP A 360 6.98 -6.21 0.42
C ASP A 360 7.95 -5.43 -0.50
N PHE A 361 8.41 -4.27 -0.01
CA PHE A 361 9.33 -3.38 -0.69
C PHE A 361 10.30 -2.79 0.33
N VAL A 362 11.58 -3.13 0.24
CA VAL A 362 12.60 -2.67 1.18
C VAL A 362 13.41 -1.53 0.54
N ASN A 363 13.30 -0.35 1.13
CA ASN A 363 13.94 0.88 0.69
C ASN A 363 15.18 1.17 1.55
N GLY A 364 16.34 1.36 0.94
CA GLY A 364 17.52 1.76 1.69
C GLY A 364 17.40 3.19 2.21
N VAL A 365 17.96 3.48 3.39
CA VAL A 365 17.94 4.83 3.96
C VAL A 365 19.32 5.26 4.44
N ARG A 366 19.84 6.32 3.82
CA ARG A 366 21.17 6.86 4.14
C ARG A 366 21.15 7.92 5.24
N LEU A 367 19.96 8.44 5.58
CA LEU A 367 19.77 9.64 6.39
C LEU A 367 19.46 9.36 7.88
N VAL A 368 19.64 8.12 8.33
CA VAL A 368 19.36 7.67 9.70
C VAL A 368 20.65 7.55 10.51
N TYR A 369 21.64 6.81 10.01
CA TYR A 369 22.94 6.71 10.67
C TYR A 369 23.82 7.94 10.39
N PRO A 370 24.78 8.25 11.27
CA PRO A 370 25.81 9.26 10.98
C PRO A 370 26.50 8.93 9.66
N MET A 371 26.52 9.91 8.78
CA MET A 371 27.15 9.81 7.46
C MET A 371 28.66 10.00 7.62
N GLN A 372 29.45 9.32 6.80
CA GLN A 372 30.89 9.59 6.73
C GLN A 372 31.13 11.04 6.31
N GLU A 373 32.20 11.66 6.83
CA GLU A 373 32.60 13.01 6.43
C GLU A 373 32.70 13.12 4.90
N GLU A 374 32.27 14.27 4.37
CA GLU A 374 32.22 14.58 2.92
C GLU A 374 31.26 13.77 2.05
N ALA A 375 30.56 12.75 2.57
CA ALA A 375 29.65 11.93 1.78
C ALA A 375 28.49 12.76 1.16
N MET A 376 28.07 13.84 1.82
CA MET A 376 27.05 14.76 1.30
C MET A 376 27.24 16.19 1.79
N ARG A 377 26.95 17.17 0.92
CA ARG A 377 26.92 18.59 1.32
C ARG A 377 25.67 18.90 2.14
N PHE A 378 25.77 19.82 3.10
CA PHE A 378 24.68 20.21 4.00
C PHE A 378 23.37 20.59 3.30
N ILE A 379 23.42 21.36 2.21
CA ILE A 379 22.21 21.78 1.47
C ILE A 379 21.49 20.59 0.81
N ASN A 380 22.23 19.58 0.36
CA ASN A 380 21.66 18.35 -0.18
C ASN A 380 21.00 17.53 0.93
N PHE A 381 21.60 17.52 2.12
CA PHE A 381 21.00 16.87 3.28
C PHE A 381 19.66 17.53 3.66
N LEU A 382 19.62 18.87 3.71
CA LEU A 382 18.38 19.60 3.99
C LEU A 382 17.30 19.35 2.94
N GLY A 383 17.67 19.39 1.65
CA GLY A 383 16.77 19.06 0.54
C GLY A 383 16.23 17.64 0.64
N ASN A 384 17.09 16.66 0.91
CA ASN A 384 16.68 15.28 1.09
C ASN A 384 15.73 15.12 2.28
N LYS A 385 16.01 15.73 3.43
CA LYS A 385 15.10 15.70 4.59
C LYS A 385 13.75 16.32 4.26
N PHE A 386 13.73 17.46 3.56
CA PHE A 386 12.50 18.10 3.11
C PHE A 386 11.68 17.16 2.21
N PHE A 387 12.30 16.60 1.17
CA PHE A 387 11.60 15.68 0.27
C PHE A 387 11.16 14.40 0.97
N SER A 388 11.94 13.84 1.89
CA SER A 388 11.53 12.69 2.69
C SER A 388 10.27 12.97 3.51
N LEU A 389 10.18 14.13 4.16
CA LEU A 389 8.96 14.53 4.90
C LEU A 389 7.78 14.77 3.95
N ALA A 390 8.01 15.48 2.84
CA ALA A 390 6.98 15.77 1.86
C ALA A 390 6.41 14.48 1.24
N PHE A 391 7.27 13.55 0.81
CA PHE A 391 6.87 12.26 0.26
C PHE A 391 6.25 11.34 1.32
N SER A 392 6.73 11.38 2.57
CA SER A 392 6.10 10.60 3.64
C SER A 392 4.65 11.02 3.88
N TRP A 393 4.41 12.33 4.00
CA TRP A 393 3.06 12.86 4.14
C TRP A 393 2.21 12.59 2.89
N LEU A 394 2.79 12.78 1.70
CA LEU A 394 2.10 12.63 0.43
C LEU A 394 1.65 11.20 0.17
N LEU A 395 2.52 10.24 0.43
CA LEU A 395 2.28 8.83 0.17
C LEU A 395 1.56 8.15 1.34
N GLY A 396 1.58 8.75 2.53
CA GLY A 396 0.98 8.17 3.74
C GLY A 396 1.79 7.01 4.32
N HIS A 397 3.04 6.87 3.92
CA HIS A 397 4.00 5.87 4.41
C HIS A 397 5.24 6.59 4.96
N SER A 398 5.91 6.02 5.96
CA SER A 398 7.20 6.55 6.40
C SER A 398 8.24 6.30 5.31
N ILE A 399 8.73 7.36 4.66
CA ILE A 399 9.80 7.30 3.66
C ILE A 399 10.87 8.32 4.05
N LYS A 400 11.98 7.81 4.59
CA LYS A 400 13.07 8.63 5.14
C LYS A 400 14.13 8.99 4.12
N ASP A 401 14.23 8.30 2.98
CA ASP A 401 15.13 8.63 1.88
C ASP A 401 14.57 8.09 0.56
N THR A 402 14.09 8.98 -0.30
CA THR A 402 13.54 8.60 -1.61
C THR A 402 14.62 8.27 -2.62
N LEU A 403 15.82 8.83 -2.46
CA LEU A 403 16.91 8.83 -3.44
C LEU A 403 18.01 7.81 -3.14
N CYS A 404 17.80 6.95 -2.14
CA CYS A 404 18.70 5.82 -1.96
C CYS A 404 18.48 4.85 -3.11
N GLY A 405 19.56 4.55 -3.83
CA GLY A 405 19.49 3.72 -5.00
C GLY A 405 19.27 2.24 -4.73
N THR A 406 19.60 1.77 -3.52
CA THR A 406 19.37 0.38 -3.12
C THR A 406 17.91 0.18 -2.72
N LYS A 407 17.22 -0.61 -3.53
CA LYS A 407 15.82 -1.00 -3.35
C LYS A 407 15.70 -2.49 -3.65
N VAL A 408 14.88 -3.19 -2.87
CA VAL A 408 14.70 -4.64 -2.97
C VAL A 408 13.22 -4.98 -2.93
N LEU A 409 12.77 -5.83 -3.86
CA LEU A 409 11.38 -6.23 -4.01
C LEU A 409 11.26 -7.58 -4.73
N TRP A 410 10.09 -8.21 -4.61
CA TRP A 410 9.75 -9.39 -5.41
C TRP A 410 9.59 -9.02 -6.89
N LYS A 411 10.04 -9.91 -7.78
CA LYS A 411 9.87 -9.76 -9.23
C LYS A 411 8.39 -9.65 -9.62
N ASP A 412 7.53 -10.50 -9.05
CA ASP A 412 6.07 -10.42 -9.23
C ASP A 412 5.50 -9.03 -8.91
N ASP A 413 6.01 -8.37 -7.87
CA ASP A 413 5.55 -7.04 -7.48
C ASP A 413 6.09 -5.98 -8.43
N TYR A 414 7.32 -6.13 -8.91
CA TYR A 414 7.85 -5.28 -9.99
C TYR A 414 7.01 -5.39 -11.27
N ASP A 415 6.65 -6.60 -11.72
CA ASP A 415 5.86 -6.80 -12.94
C ASP A 415 4.49 -6.10 -12.84
N ARG A 416 3.89 -6.12 -11.63
CA ARG A 416 2.65 -5.36 -11.34
C ARG A 416 2.88 -3.86 -11.32
N ILE A 417 4.02 -3.37 -10.83
CA ILE A 417 4.39 -1.96 -10.87
C ILE A 417 4.54 -1.53 -12.33
N GLU A 418 5.28 -2.29 -13.13
CA GLU A 418 5.49 -2.03 -14.55
C GLU A 418 4.18 -1.99 -15.33
N ALA A 419 3.27 -2.95 -15.11
CA ALA A 419 1.94 -2.96 -15.73
C ALA A 419 1.12 -1.69 -15.43
N ASN A 420 1.38 -1.02 -14.30
CA ASN A 420 0.70 0.21 -13.89
C ASN A 420 1.53 1.49 -14.13
N ARG A 421 2.74 1.40 -14.70
CA ARG A 421 3.67 2.52 -14.88
C ARG A 421 3.04 3.70 -15.63
N SER A 422 2.24 3.41 -16.65
CA SER A 422 1.55 4.42 -17.46
C SER A 422 0.63 5.35 -16.64
N TYR A 423 0.17 4.91 -15.46
CA TYR A 423 -0.61 5.75 -14.54
C TYR A 423 0.21 6.93 -14.00
N PHE A 424 1.50 6.70 -13.74
CA PHE A 424 2.43 7.69 -13.23
C PHE A 424 3.31 8.34 -14.30
N GLY A 425 3.34 7.80 -15.53
CA GLY A 425 4.09 8.35 -16.65
C GLY A 425 5.60 8.08 -16.59
N GLU A 426 6.32 8.42 -17.65
CA GLU A 426 7.75 8.10 -17.84
C GLU A 426 8.66 9.32 -17.71
N PHE A 427 8.60 10.02 -16.57
CA PHE A 427 9.40 11.23 -16.34
C PHE A 427 10.35 11.13 -15.15
N ASP A 428 10.60 9.92 -14.63
CA ASP A 428 11.60 9.65 -13.60
C ASP A 428 12.91 9.10 -14.22
N PRO A 429 13.96 9.93 -14.36
CA PRO A 429 15.24 9.48 -14.88
C PRO A 429 16.04 8.61 -13.89
N PHE A 430 15.69 8.63 -12.59
CA PHE A 430 16.37 7.84 -11.56
C PHE A 430 15.76 6.44 -11.45
N GLY A 431 14.45 6.33 -11.67
CA GLY A 431 13.67 5.08 -11.55
C GLY A 431 13.21 4.78 -10.11
N ASP A 432 13.71 5.53 -9.14
CA ASP A 432 13.42 5.32 -7.72
C ASP A 432 11.94 5.60 -7.38
N PHE A 433 11.33 6.61 -8.00
CA PHE A 433 9.96 7.01 -7.75
C PHE A 433 8.94 6.14 -8.48
N ASP A 434 9.29 5.63 -9.67
CA ASP A 434 8.47 4.62 -10.36
C ASP A 434 8.19 3.44 -9.41
N LEU A 435 9.25 2.95 -8.76
CA LEU A 435 9.16 1.87 -7.78
C LEU A 435 8.39 2.28 -6.51
N ILE A 436 8.69 3.44 -5.92
CA ILE A 436 8.02 3.89 -4.69
C ILE A 436 6.52 4.15 -4.93
N PHE A 437 6.16 4.88 -5.99
CA PHE A 437 4.76 5.19 -6.30
C PHE A 437 3.99 3.93 -6.69
N GLY A 438 4.63 3.03 -7.45
CA GLY A 438 4.08 1.72 -7.77
C GLY A 438 3.80 0.89 -6.52
N ALA A 439 4.76 0.81 -5.59
CA ALA A 439 4.61 0.08 -4.34
C ALA A 439 3.42 0.62 -3.50
N VAL A 440 3.31 1.94 -3.36
CA VAL A 440 2.18 2.58 -2.65
C VAL A 440 0.85 2.29 -3.36
N LYS A 441 0.83 2.37 -4.70
CA LYS A 441 -0.38 2.12 -5.50
C LYS A 441 -0.88 0.67 -5.36
N LEU A 442 0.03 -0.27 -5.17
CA LEU A 442 -0.29 -1.68 -4.95
C LEU A 442 -0.53 -2.02 -3.47
N ASN A 443 -0.52 -1.02 -2.58
CA ASN A 443 -0.60 -1.18 -1.12
C ASN A 443 0.49 -2.14 -0.60
N LEU A 444 1.70 -2.08 -1.13
CA LEU A 444 2.84 -2.85 -0.62
C LEU A 444 3.31 -2.29 0.71
N LYS A 445 3.75 -3.16 1.63
CA LYS A 445 4.40 -2.71 2.86
C LYS A 445 5.81 -2.23 2.53
N ILE A 446 6.00 -0.91 2.56
CA ILE A 446 7.33 -0.28 2.42
C ILE A 446 8.04 -0.30 3.77
N VAL A 447 9.26 -0.84 3.78
CA VAL A 447 10.15 -0.81 4.95
C VAL A 447 11.41 -0.03 4.62
N ASP A 448 11.72 0.97 5.43
CA ASP A 448 12.98 1.68 5.38
C ASP A 448 14.05 0.92 6.16
N LEU A 449 15.10 0.48 5.48
CA LEU A 449 16.26 -0.18 6.08
C LEU A 449 17.43 0.81 6.16
N PRO A 450 17.84 1.25 7.36
CA PRO A 450 19.01 2.11 7.53
C PRO A 450 20.30 1.45 7.04
N VAL A 451 21.04 2.18 6.20
CA VAL A 451 22.35 1.79 5.69
C VAL A 451 23.38 2.89 5.97
N ARG A 452 24.65 2.50 6.12
CA ARG A 452 25.75 3.46 6.26
C ARG A 452 26.13 3.99 4.89
N TYR A 453 26.02 5.30 4.72
CA TYR A 453 26.41 5.99 3.49
C TYR A 453 27.90 6.28 3.49
N ARG A 454 28.61 5.66 2.54
CA ARG A 454 30.05 5.81 2.38
C ARG A 454 30.37 6.90 1.36
N SER A 455 31.53 7.55 1.53
CA SER A 455 32.07 8.41 0.48
C SER A 455 32.41 7.56 -0.76
N ARG A 456 32.23 8.15 -1.94
CA ARG A 456 32.62 7.50 -3.20
C ARG A 456 34.12 7.32 -3.25
N ILE A 457 34.56 6.13 -3.66
CA ILE A 457 35.98 5.79 -3.80
C ILE A 457 36.50 6.24 -5.17
N TYR A 458 35.65 6.21 -6.19
CA TYR A 458 35.96 6.55 -7.58
C TYR A 458 34.79 7.31 -8.24
N GLY A 459 35.07 8.07 -9.30
CA GLY A 459 34.06 8.80 -10.06
C GLY A 459 33.64 10.16 -9.47
N SER A 460 32.82 10.90 -10.22
CA SER A 460 32.28 12.22 -9.82
C SER A 460 30.76 12.23 -9.73
N THR A 461 30.20 13.15 -8.95
CA THR A 461 28.74 13.25 -8.77
C THR A 461 28.05 13.79 -10.02
N ASN A 462 27.19 12.97 -10.64
CA ASN A 462 26.36 13.37 -11.79
C ASN A 462 25.09 14.17 -11.42
N ILE A 463 24.96 14.63 -10.17
CA ILE A 463 23.75 15.29 -9.65
C ILE A 463 23.83 16.82 -9.81
N GLN A 464 22.97 17.38 -10.67
CA GLN A 464 22.79 18.83 -10.81
C GLN A 464 21.73 19.33 -9.82
N ARG A 465 22.17 19.88 -8.68
CA ARG A 465 21.33 20.19 -7.50
C ARG A 465 20.03 20.93 -7.81
N TRP A 466 20.10 22.09 -8.45
CA TRP A 466 18.92 22.93 -8.71
C TRP A 466 17.97 22.29 -9.71
N ARG A 467 18.52 21.72 -10.79
CA ARG A 467 17.75 21.02 -11.81
C ARG A 467 17.04 19.80 -11.24
N HIS A 468 17.76 18.99 -10.45
CA HIS A 468 17.21 17.79 -9.83
C HIS A 468 16.25 18.17 -8.69
N GLY A 469 16.52 19.19 -7.89
CA GLY A 469 15.58 19.71 -6.89
C GLY A 469 14.26 20.19 -7.50
N TRP A 470 14.31 20.93 -8.61
CA TRP A 470 13.10 21.33 -9.34
C TRP A 470 12.34 20.15 -9.93
N MET A 471 13.07 19.13 -10.43
CA MET A 471 12.47 17.89 -10.89
C MET A 471 11.76 17.16 -9.75
N LEU A 472 12.39 17.02 -8.59
CA LEU A 472 11.78 16.41 -7.39
C LEU A 472 10.52 17.16 -6.95
N LEU A 473 10.53 18.48 -7.03
CA LEU A 473 9.33 19.28 -6.74
C LEU A 473 8.20 18.99 -7.75
N LYS A 474 8.50 18.92 -9.05
CA LYS A 474 7.53 18.52 -10.07
C LYS A 474 6.98 17.12 -9.81
N MET A 475 7.82 16.17 -9.41
CA MET A 475 7.40 14.81 -9.06
C MET A 475 6.50 14.80 -7.82
N ALA A 476 6.83 15.59 -6.80
CA ALA A 476 5.99 15.75 -5.61
C ALA A 476 4.63 16.36 -5.96
N CYS A 477 4.57 17.40 -6.78
CA CYS A 477 3.32 18.01 -7.26
C CYS A 477 2.49 17.03 -8.10
N PHE A 478 3.13 16.24 -8.96
CA PHE A 478 2.45 15.23 -9.75
C PHE A 478 1.86 14.12 -8.86
N ALA A 479 2.66 13.55 -7.96
CA ALA A 479 2.19 12.53 -7.03
C ALA A 479 1.10 13.07 -6.08
N ALA A 480 1.18 14.34 -5.67
CA ALA A 480 0.11 15.08 -4.97
C ALA A 480 -1.22 15.02 -5.72
N SER A 481 -1.22 15.35 -7.01
CA SER A 481 -2.43 15.32 -7.83
C SER A 481 -2.98 13.91 -8.05
N LYS A 482 -2.12 12.89 -8.13
CA LYS A 482 -2.50 11.52 -8.50
C LYS A 482 -2.86 10.61 -7.34
N ILE A 483 -2.29 10.87 -6.15
CA ILE A 483 -2.39 9.99 -4.97
C ILE A 483 -3.17 10.68 -3.84
N LYS A 484 -2.81 11.92 -3.48
CA LYS A 484 -3.28 12.55 -2.24
C LYS A 484 -4.54 13.39 -2.38
N PHE A 485 -4.62 14.19 -3.45
CA PHE A 485 -5.65 15.22 -3.64
C PHE A 485 -6.70 14.88 -4.70
N ARG A 486 -6.91 13.59 -4.98
CA ARG A 486 -7.83 13.12 -6.03
C ARG A 486 -9.31 13.35 -5.70
#